data_AF-A0A6B3GIN7-F1
#
_entry.id   AF-A0A6B3GIN7-F1
#
_cell.length_a   1.000
_cell.length_b   1.000
_cell.length_c   1.000
_cell.angle_alpha   90.00
_cell.angle_beta   90.00
_cell.angle_gamma   90.00
#
_symmetry.space_group_name_H-M   'P 1'
#
loop_
_entity.id
_entity.type
_entity.pdbx_description
1 polymer ?
#
loop_
_entity_poly.entity_id
_entity_poly.type
_entity_poly.pdbx_seq_one_letter_code
_entity_poly.pdbx_strand_id
1 'polypeptide(L)' 'FPDAVQSVLGLLPVSALSEGLRDVLQHGASMPWAQAGILAVWAVLGLGAAAKFFRWE' A
#
# COMPACT_ATOMS: atom_id res chain seq x y z
N PHE A 1 19.34 -1.13 11.19
CA PHE A 1 18.51 0.01 10.74
C PHE A 1 17.53 0.35 11.84
N PRO A 2 17.17 1.63 12.06
CA PRO A 2 16.24 1.98 13.16
C PRO A 2 14.84 1.41 12.90
N ASP A 3 14.24 0.74 13.89
CA ASP A 3 12.93 0.06 13.76
C ASP A 3 11.78 0.98 13.32
N ALA A 4 11.84 2.25 13.75
CA ALA A 4 10.87 3.27 13.36
C ALA A 4 10.90 3.56 11.84
N VAL A 5 12.09 3.59 11.25
CA VAL A 5 12.27 3.83 9.81
C VAL A 5 11.74 2.63 9.03
N GLN A 6 11.98 1.41 9.51
CA GLN A 6 11.47 0.19 8.89
C GLN A 6 9.94 0.12 8.92
N SER A 7 9.31 0.56 10.01
CA SER A 7 7.86 0.63 10.14
C SER A 7 7.23 1.64 9.15
N VAL A 8 7.84 2.83 9.02
CA VAL A 8 7.37 3.84 8.05
C VAL A 8 7.56 3.36 6.61
N LEU A 9 8.69 2.74 6.30
CA LEU A 9 8.96 2.19 4.97
C LEU A 9 8.00 1.04 4.63
N GLY A 10 7.58 0.23 5.60
CA GLY A 10 6.59 -0.84 5.41
C GLY A 10 5.17 -0.33 5.12
N LEU A 11 4.84 0.90 5.51
CA LEU A 11 3.53 1.53 5.26
C LEU A 11 3.43 2.22 3.90
N LEU A 12 4.54 2.28 3.14
CA LEU A 12 4.53 2.86 1.80
C LEU A 12 3.84 1.92 0.80
N PRO A 13 3.06 2.47 -0.15
CA PRO A 13 2.31 1.67 -1.13
C PRO A 13 3.21 0.75 -1.96
N VAL A 14 4.39 1.26 -2.37
CA VAL A 14 5.38 0.51 -3.16
C VAL A 14 5.92 -0.70 -2.41
N SER A 15 6.15 -0.55 -1.11
CA SER A 15 6.66 -1.60 -0.23
C SER A 15 5.61 -2.69 -0.03
N ALA A 16 4.37 -2.30 0.29
CA ALA A 16 3.25 -3.24 0.45
C ALA A 16 2.97 -4.03 -0.84
N LEU A 17 3.07 -3.38 -2.00
CA LEU A 17 2.88 -4.01 -3.31
C LEU A 17 4.00 -5.00 -3.65
N SER A 18 5.26 -4.61 -3.41
CA SER A 18 6.43 -5.45 -3.66
C SER A 18 6.45 -6.69 -2.76
N GLU A 19 6.13 -6.52 -1.47
CA GLU A 19 6.11 -7.62 -0.51
C GLU A 19 4.95 -8.58 -0.78
N GLY A 20 3.74 -8.07 -1.05
CA GLY A 20 2.58 -8.91 -1.39
C GLY A 20 2.79 -9.72 -2.68
N LEU A 21 3.38 -9.11 -3.72
CA LEU A 21 3.72 -9.84 -4.96
C LEU A 21 4.79 -10.91 -4.72
N ARG A 22 5.83 -10.57 -3.96
CA ARG A 22 6.90 -11.50 -3.62
C ARG A 22 6.35 -12.69 -2.85
N ASP A 23 5.47 -12.46 -1.88
CA ASP A 23 4.89 -13.51 -1.05
C ASP A 23 4.01 -14.48 -1.88
N VAL A 24 3.19 -13.95 -2.79
CA VAL A 24 2.39 -14.78 -3.71
C VAL A 24 3.27 -15.58 -4.67
N LEU A 25 4.32 -14.97 -5.22
CA LEU A 25 5.23 -15.62 -6.17
C LEU A 25 6.18 -16.64 -5.51
N GLN A 26 6.60 -16.40 -4.27
CA GLN A 26 7.55 -17.27 -3.56
C GLN A 26 6.86 -18.38 -2.79
N HIS A 27 5.73 -18.09 -2.14
CA HIS A 27 5.07 -19.04 -1.25
C HIS A 27 3.83 -19.69 -1.86
N GLY A 28 3.37 -19.26 -3.04
CA GLY A 28 2.17 -19.82 -3.69
C GLY A 28 0.93 -19.74 -2.79
N ALA A 29 0.89 -18.74 -1.91
CA ALA A 29 -0.04 -18.67 -0.80
C ALA A 29 -1.26 -17.79 -1.10
N SER A 30 -2.33 -18.03 -0.34
CA SER A 30 -3.60 -17.31 -0.36
C SER A 30 -3.46 -15.79 -0.39
N MET A 31 -4.45 -15.12 -0.98
CA MET A 31 -4.52 -13.67 -1.19
C MET A 31 -3.95 -12.83 0.00
N PRO A 32 -2.99 -11.91 -0.23
CA PRO A 32 -2.36 -11.09 0.80
C PRO A 32 -3.27 -9.93 1.25
N TRP A 33 -4.27 -10.27 2.08
CA TRP A 33 -5.33 -9.34 2.52
C TRP A 33 -4.82 -8.11 3.28
N ALA A 34 -3.73 -8.24 4.05
CA ALA A 34 -3.14 -7.12 4.79
C ALA A 34 -2.57 -6.05 3.84
N GLN A 35 -1.79 -6.48 2.84
CA GLN A 35 -1.21 -5.63 1.82
C GLN A 35 -2.30 -5.04 0.91
N ALA A 36 -3.31 -5.83 0.55
CA ALA A 36 -4.47 -5.35 -0.19
C ALA A 36 -5.24 -4.26 0.58
N GLY A 37 -5.39 -4.40 1.90
CA GLY A 37 -5.98 -3.37 2.78
C GLY A 37 -5.19 -2.06 2.77
N ILE A 38 -3.85 -2.13 2.85
CA ILE A 38 -2.98 -0.95 2.78
C ILE A 38 -3.14 -0.24 1.43
N LEU A 39 -3.17 -1.00 0.33
CA LEU A 39 -3.38 -0.44 -1.01
C LEU A 39 -4.77 0.20 -1.17
N ALA A 40 -5.81 -0.42 -0.62
CA ALA A 40 -7.17 0.13 -0.66
C ALA A 40 -7.29 1.46 0.10
N VAL A 41 -6.67 1.56 1.27
CA VAL A 41 -6.60 2.82 2.03
C VAL A 41 -5.91 3.91 1.21
N TRP A 42 -4.75 3.61 0.63
CA TRP A 42 -4.03 4.57 -0.20
C TRP A 42 -4.80 4.96 -1.47
N ALA A 43 -5.51 4.04 -2.09
CA ALA A 43 -6.37 4.33 -3.24
C ALA A 43 -7.49 5.31 -2.86
N VAL A 44 -8.18 5.07 -1.73
CA VAL A 44 -9.23 5.97 -1.24
C VAL A 44 -8.66 7.34 -0.87
N LEU A 45 -7.51 7.38 -0.19
CA LEU A 45 -6.83 8.64 0.16
C LEU A 45 -6.41 9.41 -1.09
N GLY A 46 -5.84 8.74 -2.09
CA GLY A 46 -5.44 9.35 -3.35
C GLY A 46 -6.62 9.89 -4.16
N LEU A 47 -7.70 9.11 -4.28
CA LEU A 47 -8.92 9.52 -4.98
C LEU A 47 -9.64 10.67 -4.24
N GLY A 48 -9.72 10.61 -2.91
CA GLY A 48 -10.31 11.67 -2.10
C GLY A 48 -9.50 12.97 -2.15
N ALA A 49 -8.17 12.86 -2.11
CA ALA A 49 -7.28 13.99 -2.34
C ALA A 49 -7.46 14.55 -3.76
N ALA A 50 -7.45 13.71 -4.78
CA ALA A 50 -7.67 14.13 -6.17
C ALA A 50 -9.01 14.86 -6.33
N ALA A 51 -10.11 14.32 -5.81
CA ALA A 51 -11.42 14.98 -5.84
C ALA A 51 -11.44 16.32 -5.08
N LYS A 52 -10.64 16.46 -4.02
CA LYS A 52 -10.52 17.70 -3.24
C LYS A 52 -9.60 18.75 -3.88
N PHE A 53 -8.56 18.33 -4.60
CA PHE A 53 -7.58 19.25 -5.22
C PHE A 53 -7.92 19.57 -6.68
N PHE A 54 -8.50 18.62 -7.42
CA PHE A 54 -9.04 18.79 -8.77
C PHE A 54 -10.55 19.05 -8.70
N ARG A 55 -10.95 20.02 -7.87
CA ARG A 55 -12.31 20.58 -7.91
C ARG A 55 -12.36 21.42 -9.17
N TRP A 56 -13.11 20.96 -10.16
CA TRP A 56 -13.27 21.60 -11.46
C TRP A 56 -13.95 22.96 -11.28
N GLU A 57 -13.17 24.04 -11.42
CA GLU A 57 -13.67 25.37 -11.82
C GLU A 57 -13.90 25.41 -13.34
#